data_AF-A0A2J8UN69-F1
#
_entry.id   AF-A0A2J8UN69-F1
#
_cell.length_a   1.000
_cell.length_b   1.000
_cell.length_c   1.000
_cell.angle_alpha   90.00
_cell.angle_beta   90.00
_cell.angle_gamma   90.00
#
_symmetry.space_group_name_H-M   'P 1'
#
loop_
_entity.id
_entity.type
_entity.pdbx_description
1 polymer ?
#
loop_
_entity_poly.entity_id
_entity_poly.type
_entity_poly.pdbx_seq_one_letter_code
_entity_poly.pdbx_strand_id
1 'polypeptide(L)'
;MNMAMPSWFDIIGLSPDSQEDESGIKQAAENIKALIDQEVKNGIPSNRIILGGFSQGGALSLYTALTTQQKLAGVTALSCWLPLRASFPQ
;
A
#
# COMPACT_ATOMS: atom_id res chain seq x y z
N MET A 1 15.44 -23.45 -4.15
CA MET A 1 15.21 -23.40 -2.69
C MET A 1 14.14 -22.36 -2.45
N ASN A 2 13.02 -22.74 -1.82
CA ASN A 2 11.98 -21.80 -1.45
C ASN A 2 12.40 -21.12 -0.14
N MET A 3 13.09 -19.99 -0.23
CA MET A 3 13.47 -19.22 0.96
C MET A 3 12.29 -18.34 1.37
N ALA A 4 11.81 -18.51 2.59
CA ALA A 4 10.85 -17.58 3.18
C ALA A 4 11.57 -16.23 3.39
N MET A 5 11.05 -15.18 2.77
CA MET A 5 11.57 -13.81 2.90
C MET A 5 10.42 -12.89 3.32
N PRO A 6 10.69 -11.83 4.09
CA PRO A 6 9.67 -10.82 4.40
C PRO A 6 9.19 -10.16 3.11
N SER A 7 7.88 -10.14 2.90
CA SER A 7 7.23 -9.49 1.78
C SER A 7 5.86 -8.96 2.22
N TRP A 8 5.44 -7.83 1.65
CA TRP A 8 4.10 -7.28 1.90
C TRP A 8 3.01 -8.04 1.12
N PHE A 9 3.32 -8.45 -0.11
CA PHE A 9 2.47 -9.20 -1.04
C PHE A 9 3.36 -9.96 -2.03
N ASP A 10 2.84 -10.90 -2.82
CA ASP A 10 3.69 -11.68 -3.73
C ASP A 10 4.16 -10.86 -4.95
N ILE A 11 5.41 -11.09 -5.40
CA ILE A 11 5.97 -10.48 -6.62
C ILE A 11 6.12 -11.55 -7.68
N ILE A 12 5.21 -11.54 -8.66
CA ILE A 12 5.20 -12.49 -9.78
C ILE A 12 6.18 -12.04 -10.89
N GLY A 13 6.33 -10.73 -11.09
CA GLY A 13 7.25 -10.16 -12.08
C GLY A 13 7.60 -8.70 -11.80
N LEU A 14 8.62 -8.19 -12.50
CA LEU A 14 9.18 -6.85 -12.30
C LEU A 14 8.91 -5.89 -13.46
N SER A 15 8.25 -6.34 -14.52
CA SER A 15 7.85 -5.49 -15.64
C SER A 15 6.53 -4.77 -15.32
N PRO A 16 6.31 -3.54 -15.81
CA PRO A 16 5.02 -2.84 -15.68
C PRO A 16 3.79 -3.59 -16.20
N ASP A 17 4.01 -4.59 -17.06
CA ASP A 17 2.96 -5.43 -17.67
C ASP A 17 2.92 -6.84 -17.06
N SER A 18 3.69 -7.10 -16.00
CA SER A 18 3.63 -8.35 -15.25
C SER A 18 2.30 -8.46 -14.51
N GLN A 19 1.83 -9.70 -14.35
CA GLN A 19 0.71 -9.97 -13.44
C GLN A 19 1.10 -9.58 -12.01
N GLU A 20 0.15 -9.02 -11.27
CA GLU A 20 0.31 -8.65 -9.87
C GLU A 20 -0.56 -9.54 -8.97
N ASP A 21 -0.13 -9.77 -7.73
CA ASP A 21 -0.91 -10.48 -6.70
C ASP A 21 -1.99 -9.55 -6.12
N GLU A 22 -3.07 -9.37 -6.88
CA GLU A 22 -4.18 -8.49 -6.51
C GLU A 22 -4.75 -8.83 -5.11
N SER A 23 -4.91 -10.12 -4.81
CA SER A 23 -5.40 -10.58 -3.51
C SER A 23 -4.48 -10.18 -2.37
N GLY A 24 -3.17 -10.42 -2.49
CA GLY A 24 -2.20 -10.09 -1.46
C GLY A 24 -2.04 -8.59 -1.28
N ILE A 25 -2.05 -7.81 -2.38
CA ILE A 25 -2.02 -6.33 -2.33
C ILE A 25 -3.23 -5.81 -1.54
N LYS A 26 -4.44 -6.28 -1.86
CA LYS A 26 -5.67 -5.88 -1.16
C LYS A 26 -5.62 -6.28 0.31
N GLN A 27 -5.21 -7.51 0.62
CA GLN A 27 -5.12 -7.99 2.00
C GLN A 27 -4.09 -7.19 2.82
N ALA A 28 -2.93 -6.90 2.24
CA ALA A 28 -1.92 -6.07 2.89
C ALA A 28 -2.42 -4.64 3.13
N ALA A 29 -3.16 -4.08 2.17
CA ALA A 29 -3.75 -2.75 2.30
C ALA A 29 -4.78 -2.67 3.43
N GLU A 30 -5.64 -3.68 3.57
CA GLU A 30 -6.60 -3.75 4.68
C GLU A 30 -5.90 -3.81 6.04
N ASN A 31 -4.77 -4.51 6.15
CA ASN A 31 -3.97 -4.51 7.38
C ASN A 31 -3.46 -3.09 7.72
N ILE A 32 -2.99 -2.33 6.72
CA ILE A 32 -2.54 -0.94 6.93
C ILE A 32 -3.73 -0.01 7.24
N LYS A 33 -4.89 -0.19 6.60
CA LYS A 33 -6.11 0.58 6.92
C LYS A 33 -6.56 0.35 8.35
N ALA A 34 -6.51 -0.89 8.84
CA ALA A 34 -6.81 -1.20 10.23
C ALA A 34 -5.87 -0.46 11.22
N LEU A 35 -4.58 -0.35 10.89
CA LEU A 35 -3.63 0.45 11.68
C LEU A 35 -3.97 1.94 11.64
N ILE A 36 -4.29 2.49 10.46
CA ILE A 36 -4.74 3.89 10.33
C ILE A 36 -5.97 4.14 11.21
N ASP A 37 -6.97 3.27 11.14
CA ASP A 37 -8.20 3.40 11.94
C ASP A 37 -7.93 3.30 13.44
N GLN A 38 -6.96 2.49 13.85
CA GLN A 38 -6.52 2.41 15.25
C GLN A 38 -5.87 3.72 15.71
N GLU A 39 -4.98 4.32 14.92
CA GLU A 39 -4.38 5.61 15.25
C GLU A 39 -5.43 6.73 15.32
N VAL A 40 -6.41 6.71 14.42
CA VAL A 40 -7.55 7.64 14.46
C VAL A 40 -8.38 7.44 15.72
N LYS A 41 -8.69 6.20 16.10
CA LYS A 41 -9.40 5.90 17.36
C LYS A 41 -8.62 6.36 18.59
N ASN A 42 -7.30 6.33 18.53
CA ASN A 42 -6.42 6.82 19.60
C ASN A 42 -6.25 8.35 19.62
N GLY A 43 -6.94 9.08 18.72
CA GLY A 43 -7.02 10.53 18.73
C GLY A 43 -6.08 11.24 17.74
N ILE A 44 -5.35 10.52 16.89
CA ILE A 44 -4.56 11.14 15.82
C ILE A 44 -5.47 11.36 14.61
N PRO A 45 -5.87 12.61 14.27
CA PRO A 45 -6.77 12.82 13.15
C PRO A 45 -6.10 12.38 11.83
N SER A 46 -6.88 11.85 10.89
CA SER A 46 -6.33 11.25 9.66
C SER A 46 -5.54 12.24 8.80
N ASN A 47 -5.90 13.53 8.81
CA ASN A 47 -5.15 14.60 8.15
C ASN A 47 -3.81 14.95 8.82
N ARG A 48 -3.42 14.24 9.88
CA ARG A 48 -2.11 14.29 10.55
C ARG A 48 -1.29 13.02 10.34
N ILE A 49 -1.80 12.05 9.57
CA ILE A 49 -1.15 10.78 9.27
C ILE A 49 -0.56 10.85 7.86
N ILE A 50 0.74 10.58 7.75
CA ILE A 50 1.43 10.37 6.46
C ILE A 50 1.73 8.90 6.35
N LEU A 51 1.33 8.28 5.24
CA LEU A 51 1.73 6.91 4.91
C LEU A 51 2.96 6.94 4.00
N GLY A 52 3.93 6.06 4.20
CA GLY A 52 5.12 6.07 3.35
C GLY A 52 5.91 4.79 3.36
N GLY A 53 6.71 4.62 2.31
CA GLY A 53 7.53 3.43 2.14
C GLY A 53 8.49 3.50 0.96
N PHE A 54 9.36 2.50 0.90
CA PHE A 54 10.36 2.31 -0.14
C PHE A 54 10.06 1.04 -0.96
N SER A 55 10.27 1.08 -2.27
CA SER A 55 10.07 -0.07 -3.17
C SER A 55 8.68 -0.71 -2.96
N GLN A 56 8.59 -2.00 -2.66
CA GLN A 56 7.31 -2.68 -2.41
C GLN A 56 6.49 -2.03 -1.29
N GLY A 57 7.13 -1.53 -0.23
CA GLY A 57 6.41 -0.81 0.84
C GLY A 57 5.88 0.55 0.38
N GLY A 58 6.59 1.22 -0.52
CA GLY A 58 6.10 2.45 -1.17
C GLY A 58 4.92 2.17 -2.09
N ALA A 59 4.95 1.03 -2.79
CA ALA A 59 3.85 0.58 -3.63
C ALA A 59 2.58 0.29 -2.83
N LEU A 60 2.71 -0.43 -1.71
CA LEU A 60 1.61 -0.65 -0.77
C LEU A 60 1.09 0.65 -0.16
N SER A 61 1.99 1.60 0.14
CA SER A 61 1.62 2.91 0.70
C SER A 61 0.75 3.71 -0.27
N LEU A 62 1.13 3.76 -1.55
CA LEU A 62 0.35 4.42 -2.60
C LEU A 62 -1.04 3.79 -2.75
N TYR A 63 -1.10 2.47 -2.93
CA TYR A 63 -2.37 1.77 -3.10
C TYR A 63 -3.29 1.96 -1.89
N THR A 64 -2.76 1.82 -0.68
CA THR A 64 -3.53 1.99 0.56
C THR A 64 -4.08 3.40 0.68
N ALA A 65 -3.25 4.43 0.46
CA ALA A 65 -3.67 5.81 0.60
C ALA A 65 -4.71 6.25 -0.44
N LEU A 66 -4.67 5.68 -1.65
CA LEU A 66 -5.64 5.96 -2.70
C LEU A 66 -6.96 5.17 -2.54
N THR A 67 -7.00 4.14 -1.69
CA THR A 67 -8.17 3.25 -1.51
C THR A 67 -8.75 3.26 -0.09
N THR A 68 -8.15 4.01 0.84
CA THR A 68 -8.69 4.21 2.18
C THR A 68 -9.85 5.22 2.17
N GLN A 69 -10.79 5.07 3.11
CA GLN A 69 -11.86 6.05 3.31
C GLN A 69 -11.40 7.26 4.15
N GLN A 70 -10.23 7.18 4.77
CA GLN A 70 -9.65 8.24 5.58
C GLN A 70 -8.89 9.24 4.70
N LYS A 71 -9.19 10.53 4.83
CA LYS A 71 -8.42 11.57 4.14
C LYS A 71 -7.08 11.81 4.87
N LEU A 72 -6.05 11.10 4.43
CA LEU A 72 -4.70 11.20 4.98
C LEU A 72 -4.06 12.57 4.71
N ALA A 73 -3.02 12.92 5.48
CA ALA A 73 -2.25 14.13 5.27
C ALA A 73 -1.48 14.11 3.94
N GLY A 74 -0.98 12.94 3.56
CA GLY A 74 -0.22 12.73 2.34
C GLY A 74 0.45 11.37 2.28
N VAL A 75 1.24 11.16 1.22
CA VAL A 75 1.99 9.93 0.98
C VAL A 75 3.43 10.26 0.63
N THR A 76 4.39 9.53 1.21
CA THR A 76 5.80 9.56 0.82
C THR A 76 6.18 8.25 0.14
N ALA A 77 6.30 8.28 -1.18
CA ALA A 77 6.54 7.11 -2.03
C ALA A 77 7.95 7.17 -2.63
N LEU A 78 8.85 6.27 -2.21
CA LEU A 78 10.26 6.31 -2.59
C LEU A 78 10.62 5.12 -3.49
N SER A 79 11.02 5.42 -4.73
CA SER A 79 11.50 4.41 -5.71
C SER A 79 10.57 3.20 -5.83
N CYS A 80 9.28 3.44 -6.05
CA CYS A 80 8.25 2.42 -6.08
C CYS A 80 7.31 2.61 -7.29
N TRP A 81 6.27 1.78 -7.37
CA TRP A 81 5.25 1.83 -8.41
C TRP A 81 3.85 1.92 -7.79
N LEU A 82 2.81 2.19 -8.58
CA LEU A 82 1.42 2.07 -8.17
C LEU A 82 0.91 0.67 -8.57
N PRO A 83 0.63 -0.23 -7.61
CA PRO A 83 0.02 -1.52 -7.91
C PRO A 83 -1.39 -1.36 -8.45
N LEU A 84 -1.80 -2.28 -9.33
CA LEU A 84 -3.13 -2.34 -9.93
C LEU A 84 -3.51 -1.01 -10.60
N ARG A 85 -2.52 -0.32 -11.20
CA ARG A 85 -2.68 1.03 -11.77
C ARG A 85 -3.88 1.16 -12.71
N ALA A 86 -4.22 0.11 -13.46
CA ALA A 86 -5.34 0.11 -14.39
C ALA A 86 -6.73 0.17 -13.73
N SER A 87 -6.81 -0.07 -12.41
CA SER A 87 -8.04 0.08 -11.62
C SER A 87 -8.33 1.52 -11.20
N PHE A 88 -7.38 2.45 -11.39
CA PHE A 88 -7.54 3.86 -11.05
C PHE A 88 -7.97 4.69 -12.27
N PRO A 89 -8.72 5.79 -12.06
CA PRO A 89 -9.03 6.74 -13.14
C PRO A 89 -7.77 7.29 -13.82
N GLN A 90 -7.86 7.56 -15.13
CA GLN A 90 -6.82 8.23 -15.92
C GLN A 90 -6.92 9.75 -15.81
#